data_AF-A0A7K6GPN1-F1
#
_entry.id   AF-A0A7K6GPN1-F1
#
_cell.length_a   1.000
_cell.length_b   1.000
_cell.length_c   1.000
_cell.angle_alpha   90.00
_cell.angle_beta   90.00
_cell.angle_gamma   90.00
#
_symmetry.space_group_name_H-M   'P 1'
#
loop_
_entity.id
_entity.type
_entity.pdbx_description
1 polymer ?
#
loop_
_entity_poly.entity_id
_entity_poly.type
_entity_poly.pdbx_seq_one_letter_code
_entity_poly.pdbx_strand_id
1 'polypeptide(L)'
;DVKLLKRVAFPGAVSHMYPRGVPLRETFSLPFPLDPSYWEQAHSGHPGGISYIPFPGYVGIYDYSFEPAFIRKRNERERQRVRCVNEGYTRLREHLPKEFADKRLSKVETLRAAINYIKHLQSLL
;
A
#
# COMPACT_ATOMS: atom_id res chain seq x y z
N ASP A 1 17.60 29.63 12.46
CA ASP A 1 16.17 29.91 12.72
C ASP A 1 15.32 28.67 12.58
N VAL A 2 14.51 28.32 13.58
CA VAL A 2 13.18 27.68 13.41
C VAL A 2 12.29 28.05 14.63
N LYS A 3 11.72 29.26 14.64
CA LYS A 3 10.69 29.63 15.63
C LYS A 3 9.29 29.32 15.08
N LEU A 4 8.44 28.76 15.94
CA LEU A 4 6.97 28.72 15.84
C LEU A 4 6.33 28.19 14.54
N LEU A 5 5.74 27.00 14.64
CA LEU A 5 4.37 26.79 14.15
C LEU A 5 3.58 25.98 15.19
N LYS A 6 3.12 26.66 16.24
CA LYS A 6 1.70 27.06 16.39
C LYS A 6 0.73 25.88 16.41
N ARG A 7 0.62 25.31 17.61
CA ARG A 7 -0.49 24.47 18.08
C ARG A 7 -1.81 25.23 17.89
N VAL A 8 -2.63 24.82 16.93
CA VAL A 8 -4.01 25.29 16.77
C VAL A 8 -4.92 24.23 17.37
N ALA A 9 -5.72 24.63 18.35
CA ALA A 9 -6.80 23.84 18.91
C ALA A 9 -8.01 24.77 19.08
N PHE A 10 -9.14 24.43 18.47
CA PHE A 10 -10.45 25.04 18.73
C PHE A 10 -11.56 23.97 18.57
N PRO A 11 -12.72 24.13 19.23
CA PRO A 11 -13.36 23.00 19.92
C PRO A 11 -14.88 22.85 19.65
N GLY A 12 -15.46 21.76 20.19
CA GLY A 12 -16.90 21.46 20.13
C GLY A 12 -17.34 20.91 18.76
N ALA A 13 -18.51 20.29 18.60
CA ALA A 13 -19.51 19.72 19.51
C ALA A 13 -20.43 18.78 18.65
N VAL A 14 -21.51 18.13 19.08
CA VAL A 14 -22.31 18.11 20.33
C VAL A 14 -22.95 16.70 20.47
N SER A 15 -23.32 16.30 21.69
CA SER A 15 -24.53 15.48 21.99
C SER A 15 -24.70 14.02 21.51
N HIS A 16 -25.28 13.21 22.41
CA HIS A 16 -26.40 12.27 22.18
C HIS A 16 -26.39 11.40 20.90
N MET A 17 -26.37 10.06 20.97
CA MET A 17 -27.37 9.26 21.69
C MET A 17 -26.92 7.82 21.97
N TYR A 18 -27.36 7.27 23.11
CA TYR A 18 -27.53 5.83 23.26
C TYR A 18 -28.86 5.38 22.62
N PRO A 19 -28.85 4.35 21.77
CA PRO A 19 -29.86 3.31 21.76
C PRO A 19 -29.23 2.05 22.37
N ARG A 20 -29.55 1.75 23.64
CA ARG A 20 -30.72 0.94 24.04
C ARG A 20 -30.36 -0.55 24.01
N GLY A 21 -30.26 -1.15 25.19
CA GLY A 21 -29.62 -2.44 25.37
C GLY A 21 -30.44 -3.67 24.95
N VAL A 22 -29.71 -4.78 24.85
CA VAL A 22 -30.21 -6.15 24.87
C VAL A 22 -29.40 -6.97 25.89
N PRO A 23 -29.97 -8.01 26.54
CA PRO A 23 -29.58 -8.34 27.90
C PRO A 23 -28.48 -9.41 28.03
N LEU A 24 -27.63 -9.19 29.04
CA LEU A 24 -26.67 -10.12 29.65
C LEU A 24 -27.14 -11.59 29.68
N ARG A 25 -26.48 -12.44 28.88
CA ARG A 25 -26.34 -13.92 28.88
C ARG A 25 -25.82 -14.33 27.49
N GLU A 26 -24.97 -15.33 27.29
CA GLU A 26 -24.42 -16.33 28.22
C GLU A 26 -22.90 -16.23 28.40
N THR A 27 -22.43 -16.74 29.54
CA THR A 27 -21.02 -16.86 29.92
C THR A 27 -20.32 -17.97 29.13
N PHE A 28 -19.61 -17.63 28.05
CA PHE A 28 -18.62 -18.54 27.46
C PHE A 28 -17.29 -18.44 28.21
N SER A 29 -17.15 -19.27 29.24
CA SER A 29 -15.92 -19.44 30.02
C SER A 29 -14.78 -19.98 29.16
N LEU A 30 -13.87 -19.12 28.70
CA LEU A 30 -12.59 -19.54 28.13
C LEU A 30 -11.51 -19.57 29.23
N PRO A 31 -10.83 -20.71 29.46
CA PRO A 31 -9.81 -20.84 30.49
C PRO A 31 -8.45 -20.36 29.98
N PHE A 32 -8.31 -19.05 29.79
CA PHE A 32 -7.00 -18.42 29.55
C PHE A 32 -6.71 -17.41 30.66
N PRO A 33 -5.81 -17.73 31.61
CA PRO A 33 -5.21 -16.73 32.46
C PRO A 33 -4.40 -15.78 31.57
N LEU A 34 -4.94 -14.59 31.31
CA LEU A 34 -4.17 -13.50 30.71
C LEU A 34 -3.15 -13.05 31.76
N ASP A 35 -1.91 -13.52 31.65
CA ASP A 35 -0.82 -13.11 32.52
C ASP A 35 -0.55 -11.61 32.33
N PRO A 36 -0.68 -10.78 33.39
CA PRO A 36 -0.38 -9.35 33.32
C PRO A 36 1.05 -9.02 32.86
N SER A 37 2.01 -9.96 32.97
CA SER A 37 3.39 -9.74 32.51
C SER A 37 3.49 -9.45 31.00
N TYR A 38 2.49 -9.84 30.19
CA TYR A 38 2.48 -9.61 28.74
C TYR A 38 2.47 -8.12 28.35
N TRP A 39 1.83 -7.24 29.13
CA TRP A 39 1.73 -5.81 28.80
C TRP A 39 2.86 -4.97 29.40
N GLU A 40 3.49 -5.39 30.51
CA GLU A 40 4.63 -4.64 31.08
C GLU A 40 5.84 -4.58 30.14
N GLN A 41 6.11 -5.67 29.41
CA GLN A 41 7.21 -5.75 28.43
C GLN A 41 7.05 -4.73 27.27
N ALA A 42 5.84 -4.23 27.01
CA ALA A 42 5.56 -3.28 25.93
C ALA A 42 5.81 -1.81 26.30
N HIS A 43 6.03 -1.49 27.59
CA HIS A 43 6.22 -0.12 28.06
C HIS A 43 7.70 0.29 28.20
N SER A 44 8.64 -0.65 28.15
CA SER A 44 10.08 -0.40 28.21
C SER A 44 10.68 0.01 26.85
N GLY A 45 10.29 1.20 26.38
CA GLY A 45 11.14 2.09 25.57
C GLY A 45 11.44 1.73 24.11
N HIS A 46 10.70 2.35 23.17
CA HIS A 46 11.28 2.77 21.89
C HIS A 46 10.49 3.95 21.27
N PRO A 47 11.12 5.10 20.97
CA PRO A 47 10.45 6.20 20.29
C PRO A 47 10.42 5.96 18.76
N GLY A 48 9.25 6.12 18.15
CA GLY A 48 9.12 6.35 16.70
C GLY A 48 8.75 5.17 15.80
N GLY A 49 8.50 3.96 16.34
CA GLY A 49 7.98 2.83 15.58
C GLY A 49 6.50 2.59 15.84
N ILE A 50 5.66 2.52 14.79
CA ILE A 50 4.31 1.96 14.91
C ILE A 50 4.47 0.44 15.06
N SER A 51 4.60 -0.06 16.28
CA SER A 51 4.63 -1.49 16.54
C SER A 51 3.24 -2.08 16.24
N TYR A 52 3.20 -3.05 15.33
CA TYR A 52 1.98 -3.79 15.05
C TYR A 52 1.73 -4.76 16.22
N ILE A 53 1.00 -4.30 17.23
CA ILE A 53 0.50 -5.14 18.32
C ILE A 53 -0.80 -5.80 17.82
N PRO A 54 -0.83 -7.14 17.61
CA PRO A 54 -2.05 -7.83 17.23
C PRO A 54 -2.96 -7.97 18.46
N PHE A 55 -3.82 -6.98 18.70
CA PHE A 55 -4.82 -7.05 19.78
C PHE A 55 -5.87 -8.14 19.50
N PRO A 56 -5.94 -9.23 20.29
CA PRO A 56 -6.97 -10.24 20.13
C PRO A 56 -8.23 -9.80 20.89
N GLY A 57 -9.21 -9.23 20.17
CA GLY A 57 -10.55 -9.03 20.75
C GLY A 57 -11.39 -7.89 20.20
N TYR A 58 -10.85 -6.93 19.44
CA TYR A 58 -11.66 -5.81 18.96
C TYR A 58 -12.41 -6.15 17.67
N VAL A 59 -13.70 -6.45 17.81
CA VAL A 59 -14.69 -6.60 16.73
C VAL A 59 -14.98 -5.26 16.04
N GLY A 60 -13.97 -4.75 15.34
CA GLY A 60 -14.07 -3.61 14.43
C GLY A 60 -13.81 -4.03 12.99
N ILE A 61 -14.37 -3.27 12.05
CA ILE A 61 -14.08 -3.42 10.61
C ILE A 61 -12.66 -2.90 10.36
N TYR A 62 -11.66 -3.69 10.75
CA TYR A 62 -10.28 -3.47 10.35
C TYR A 62 -10.16 -3.84 8.88
N ASP A 63 -9.97 -2.82 8.04
CA ASP A 63 -9.72 -3.02 6.63
C ASP A 63 -8.41 -3.82 6.47
N TYR A 64 -8.58 -5.13 6.22
CA TYR A 64 -7.52 -6.11 6.03
C TYR A 64 -6.54 -5.71 4.91
N SER A 65 -6.92 -4.75 4.07
CA SER A 65 -6.05 -4.10 3.08
C SER A 65 -4.79 -3.46 3.68
N PHE A 66 -4.79 -3.10 4.96
CA PHE A 66 -3.64 -2.50 5.65
C PHE A 66 -2.72 -3.50 6.36
N GLU A 67 -3.05 -4.80 6.38
CA GLU A 67 -2.20 -5.81 6.99
C GLU A 67 -0.87 -5.93 6.20
N PRO A 68 0.31 -5.92 6.85
CA PRO A 68 1.59 -5.90 6.16
C PRO A 68 1.82 -7.02 5.12
N ALA A 69 1.36 -8.24 5.35
CA ALA A 69 1.46 -9.34 4.36
C ALA A 69 0.51 -9.14 3.18
N PHE A 70 -0.71 -8.62 3.39
CA PHE A 70 -1.61 -8.23 2.30
C PHE A 70 -1.01 -7.12 1.42
N ILE A 71 -0.44 -6.08 2.04
CA ILE A 71 0.29 -5.01 1.32
C ILE A 71 1.46 -5.59 0.53
N ARG A 72 2.30 -6.45 1.13
CA ARG A 72 3.40 -7.14 0.41
C ARG A 72 2.87 -7.93 -0.78
N LYS A 73 1.82 -8.74 -0.60
CA LYS A 73 1.19 -9.56 -1.65
C LYS A 73 0.58 -8.71 -2.76
N ARG A 74 0.04 -7.52 -2.46
CA ARG A 74 -0.46 -6.55 -3.46
C ARG A 74 0.68 -5.91 -4.25
N ASN A 75 1.70 -5.41 -3.56
CA ASN A 75 2.86 -4.75 -4.17
C ASN A 75 3.64 -5.72 -5.07
N GLU A 76 3.69 -7.00 -4.72
CA GLU A 76 4.34 -8.00 -5.56
C GLU A 76 3.56 -8.25 -6.87
N ARG A 77 2.22 -8.34 -6.83
CA ARG A 77 1.42 -8.40 -8.07
C ARG A 77 1.65 -7.19 -8.97
N GLU A 78 1.75 -5.99 -8.38
CA GLU A 78 2.02 -4.77 -9.15
C GLU A 78 3.44 -4.77 -9.75
N ARG A 79 4.46 -5.27 -9.02
CA ARG A 79 5.80 -5.49 -9.59
C ARG A 79 5.76 -6.43 -10.80
N GLN A 80 5.07 -7.56 -10.71
CA GLN A 80 4.94 -8.50 -11.83
C GLN A 80 4.19 -7.88 -13.02
N ARG A 81 3.13 -7.09 -12.77
CA ARG A 81 2.41 -6.36 -13.82
C ARG A 81 3.31 -5.34 -14.53
N VAL A 82 4.06 -4.54 -13.78
CA VAL A 82 5.02 -3.56 -14.33
C VAL A 82 6.17 -4.24 -15.08
N ARG A 83 6.66 -5.37 -14.56
CA ARG A 83 7.68 -6.20 -15.22
C ARG A 83 7.21 -6.67 -16.59
N CYS A 84 6.03 -7.28 -16.68
CA CYS A 84 5.44 -7.74 -17.94
C CYS A 84 5.33 -6.60 -18.97
N VAL A 85 4.87 -5.41 -18.55
CA VAL A 85 4.82 -4.23 -19.44
C VAL A 85 6.22 -3.82 -19.90
N ASN A 86 7.20 -3.76 -19.01
CA ASN A 86 8.57 -3.36 -19.36
C ASN A 86 9.25 -4.39 -20.28
N GLU A 87 9.03 -5.69 -20.09
CA GLU A 87 9.48 -6.75 -21.00
C GLU A 87 8.89 -6.57 -22.41
N GLY A 88 7.61 -6.17 -22.52
CA GLY A 88 7.00 -5.76 -23.78
C GLY A 88 7.68 -4.57 -24.45
N TYR A 89 8.09 -3.55 -23.68
CA TYR A 89 8.87 -2.42 -24.20
C TYR A 89 10.28 -2.82 -24.66
N THR A 90 10.94 -3.77 -23.99
CA THR A 90 12.24 -4.31 -24.44
C THR A 90 12.09 -5.03 -25.77
N ARG A 91 11.13 -5.95 -25.88
CA ARG A 91 10.83 -6.65 -27.15
C ARG A 91 10.49 -5.70 -28.29
N LEU A 92 9.74 -4.63 -28.01
CA LEU A 92 9.45 -3.62 -29.03
C LEU A 92 10.73 -2.94 -29.56
N ARG A 93 11.75 -2.73 -28.73
CA ARG A 93 13.04 -2.13 -29.16
C ARG A 93 13.89 -3.06 -30.02
N GLU A 94 13.83 -4.36 -29.77
CA GLU A 94 14.51 -5.37 -30.60
C GLU A 94 14.03 -5.34 -32.06
N HIS A 95 12.82 -4.81 -32.30
CA HIS A 95 12.21 -4.65 -33.62
C HIS A 95 12.33 -3.22 -34.19
N LEU A 96 12.99 -2.29 -33.50
CA LEU A 96 13.25 -0.94 -34.03
C LEU A 96 14.52 -0.91 -34.91
N PRO A 97 14.64 0.07 -35.81
CA PRO A 97 15.87 0.29 -36.58
C PRO A 97 17.12 0.43 -35.70
N LYS A 98 18.27 -0.02 -36.22
CA LYS A 98 19.53 -0.15 -35.45
C LYS A 98 20.02 1.18 -34.88
N GLU A 99 19.66 2.29 -35.51
CA GLU A 99 19.96 3.67 -35.08
C GLU A 99 19.31 4.03 -33.73
N PHE A 100 18.41 3.18 -33.21
CA PHE A 100 17.78 3.29 -31.90
C PHE A 100 18.29 2.27 -30.88
N ALA A 101 19.09 1.27 -31.27
CA ALA A 101 19.55 0.21 -30.37
C ALA A 101 20.42 0.77 -29.22
N ASP A 102 21.36 1.66 -29.55
CA ASP A 102 22.26 2.30 -28.58
C ASP A 102 21.59 3.47 -27.81
N LYS A 103 20.39 3.88 -28.24
CA LYS A 103 19.68 5.04 -27.66
C LYS A 103 18.78 4.62 -26.51
N ARG A 104 18.99 5.21 -25.33
CA ARG A 104 18.12 5.06 -24.16
C ARG A 104 16.81 5.84 -24.32
N LEU A 105 15.94 5.38 -25.21
CA LEU A 105 14.62 5.98 -25.42
C LEU A 105 13.77 5.96 -24.14
N SER A 106 12.83 6.90 -24.00
CA SER A 106 11.71 6.83 -23.06
C SER A 106 10.57 5.93 -23.59
N LYS A 107 9.54 5.69 -22.76
CA LYS A 107 8.34 4.93 -23.19
C LYS A 107 7.65 5.59 -24.38
N VAL A 108 7.39 6.90 -24.31
CA VAL A 108 6.71 7.67 -25.36
C VAL A 108 7.53 7.71 -26.66
N GLU A 109 8.85 7.88 -26.57
CA GLU A 109 9.72 7.84 -27.75
C GLU A 109 9.77 6.45 -28.38
N THR A 110 9.78 5.38 -27.58
CA THR A 110 9.73 3.99 -28.09
C THR A 110 8.45 3.76 -28.91
N LEU A 111 7.29 4.23 -28.42
CA LEU A 111 6.02 4.14 -29.15
C LEU A 111 6.02 4.98 -30.44
N ARG A 112 6.54 6.21 -30.39
CA ARG A 112 6.64 7.08 -31.58
C ARG A 112 7.56 6.49 -32.65
N ALA A 113 8.70 5.93 -32.25
CA ALA A 113 9.63 5.25 -33.15
C ALA A 113 8.96 4.04 -33.84
N ALA A 114 8.23 3.21 -33.08
CA ALA A 114 7.51 2.07 -33.63
C ALA A 114 6.44 2.47 -34.66
N ILE A 115 5.62 3.48 -34.35
CA ILE A 115 4.59 4.01 -35.28
C ILE A 115 5.24 4.53 -36.57
N ASN A 116 6.33 5.28 -36.47
CA ASN A 116 7.03 5.82 -37.63
C ASN A 116 7.69 4.71 -38.47
N TYR A 117 8.24 3.68 -37.83
CA TYR A 117 8.85 2.56 -38.53
C TYR A 117 7.82 1.72 -39.29
N ILE A 118 6.66 1.43 -38.69
CA ILE A 118 5.54 0.75 -39.38
C ILE A 118 5.12 1.54 -40.63
N LYS A 119 4.93 2.87 -40.51
CA LYS A 119 4.60 3.73 -41.65
C LYS A 119 5.67 3.71 -42.75
N HIS A 120 6.95 3.70 -42.36
CA HIS A 120 8.04 3.61 -43.31
C HIS A 120 8.01 2.28 -44.08
N LEU A 121 7.86 1.14 -43.39
CA LEU A 121 7.73 -0.17 -44.02
C LEU A 121 6.52 -0.24 -44.97
N GLN A 122 5.38 0.35 -44.58
CA GLN A 122 4.18 0.45 -45.43
C GLN A 122 4.36 1.33 -46.68
N SER A 123 5.36 2.24 -46.70
CA SER A 123 5.67 3.06 -47.88
C SER A 123 6.65 2.41 -48.86
N LEU A 124 7.20 1.25 -48.51
CA LEU A 124 8.13 0.46 -49.34
C LEU A 124 7.48 -0.78 -49.97
N LEU A 125 6.19 -1.00 -49.71
CA LEU A 125 5.36 -2.11 -50.20
C LEU A 125 4.31 -1.60 -51.19
#